data_AF-A0A8S4PI97-F1
#
_entry.id   AF-A0A8S4PI97-F1
#
_cell.length_a   1.000
_cell.length_b   1.000
_cell.length_c   1.000
_cell.angle_alpha   90.00
_cell.angle_beta   90.00
_cell.angle_gamma   90.00
#
_symmetry.space_group_name_H-M   'P 1'
#
loop_
_entity.id
_entity.type
_entity.pdbx_description
1 polymer ?
#
loop_
_entity_poly.entity_id
_entity_poly.type
_entity_poly.pdbx_seq_one_letter_code
_entity_poly.pdbx_strand_id
1 'polypeptide(L)'
;MSDNSLGHVNHISNNSNHANDINQSKIKALQRDQSRNSSQLRSNPYEHFNGPSEEEVIRLCRNILCSCKAVSVQIQGVLQTRRSQLEAKQLHSRQRNTYNTMLQIIPVLSLGLRLTFLLTLHFYLSLDTSTICNKTSIKALKMALQYCEKLLTLTHIEKNRWQESVLLTTTLGNGINDLLN
;
A
#
# COMPACT_ATOMS: atom_id res chain seq x y z
N MET A 1 26.31 -88.99 49.10
CA MET A 1 25.31 -88.77 50.16
C MET A 1 24.62 -87.45 49.89
N SER A 2 23.33 -87.47 50.15
CA SER A 2 22.23 -86.66 49.62
C SER A 2 22.22 -85.20 50.06
N ASP A 3 21.55 -84.34 49.27
CA ASP A 3 20.43 -83.45 49.68
C ASP A 3 20.21 -82.38 48.58
N ASN A 4 19.19 -82.49 47.71
CA ASN A 4 17.80 -82.05 47.88
C ASN A 4 17.64 -80.67 48.53
N SER A 5 17.18 -79.65 47.78
CA SER A 5 15.92 -78.95 48.07
C SER A 5 15.57 -77.85 47.05
N LEU A 6 14.29 -77.54 47.08
CA LEU A 6 13.40 -76.82 46.17
C LEU A 6 13.70 -75.34 45.91
N GLY A 7 13.34 -74.93 44.69
CA GLY A 7 12.33 -73.89 44.44
C GLY A 7 12.75 -72.42 44.59
N HIS A 8 12.58 -71.65 43.50
CA HIS A 8 11.82 -70.39 43.61
C HIS A 8 11.30 -69.87 42.28
N VAL A 9 10.07 -69.38 42.36
CA VAL A 9 9.18 -68.86 41.34
C VAL A 9 9.47 -67.37 41.07
N ASN A 10 9.24 -66.97 39.81
CA ASN A 10 8.96 -65.62 39.28
C ASN A 10 9.83 -64.43 39.70
N HIS A 11 10.65 -63.93 38.76
CA HIS A 11 11.06 -62.51 38.73
C HIS A 11 11.40 -62.05 37.30
N ILE A 12 10.44 -62.08 36.38
CA ILE A 12 10.59 -61.45 35.05
C ILE A 12 9.33 -60.66 34.74
N SER A 13 9.14 -59.49 35.39
CA SER A 13 8.15 -58.51 34.91
C SER A 13 8.34 -57.06 35.40
N ASN A 14 9.37 -56.75 36.20
CA ASN A 14 9.54 -55.38 36.75
C ASN A 14 10.57 -54.51 36.00
N ASN A 15 11.37 -55.05 35.09
CA ASN A 15 12.44 -54.27 34.44
C ASN A 15 12.01 -53.59 33.12
N SER A 16 10.92 -54.04 32.48
CA SER A 16 10.44 -53.43 31.22
C SER A 16 9.66 -52.12 31.43
N ASN A 17 8.96 -51.98 32.57
CA ASN A 17 8.15 -50.79 32.84
C ASN A 17 9.02 -49.58 33.17
N HIS A 18 10.10 -49.77 33.92
CA HIS A 18 11.01 -48.67 34.28
C HIS A 18 11.78 -48.12 33.08
N ALA A 19 12.22 -49.00 32.15
CA ALA A 19 12.88 -48.59 30.92
C ALA A 19 11.94 -47.81 29.97
N ASN A 20 10.67 -48.18 29.92
CA ASN A 20 9.66 -47.47 29.11
C ASN A 20 9.34 -46.08 29.66
N ASP A 21 9.27 -45.91 30.97
CA ASP A 21 9.02 -44.61 31.61
C ASP A 21 10.19 -43.63 31.43
N ILE A 22 11.43 -44.13 31.48
CA ILE A 22 12.63 -43.33 31.22
C ILE A 22 12.65 -42.86 29.76
N ASN A 23 12.29 -43.73 28.82
CA ASN A 23 12.25 -43.38 27.40
C ASN A 23 11.12 -42.39 27.08
N GLN A 24 9.93 -42.53 27.67
CA GLN A 24 8.86 -41.55 27.51
C GLN A 24 9.21 -40.18 28.10
N SER A 25 9.92 -40.16 29.23
CA SER A 25 10.35 -38.91 29.87
C SER A 25 11.39 -38.17 29.02
N LYS A 26 12.32 -38.90 28.39
CA LYS A 26 13.30 -38.34 27.44
C LYS A 26 12.63 -37.80 26.17
N ILE A 27 11.64 -38.49 25.63
CA ILE A 27 10.87 -38.04 24.45
C ILE A 27 10.11 -36.75 24.78
N LYS A 28 9.46 -36.67 25.95
CA LYS A 28 8.77 -35.46 26.40
C LYS A 28 9.72 -34.29 26.63
N ALA A 29 10.94 -34.53 27.12
CA ALA A 29 11.96 -33.50 27.28
C ALA A 29 12.43 -32.97 25.91
N LEU A 30 12.72 -33.86 24.96
CA LEU A 30 13.11 -33.49 23.59
C LEU A 30 12.01 -32.71 22.85
N GLN A 31 10.73 -33.08 23.04
CA GLN A 31 9.59 -32.36 22.47
C GLN A 31 9.41 -30.97 23.10
N ARG A 32 9.69 -30.81 24.40
CA ARG A 32 9.68 -29.47 25.05
C ARG A 32 10.82 -28.59 24.54
N ASP A 33 12.01 -29.14 24.33
CA ASP A 33 13.15 -28.38 23.81
C ASP A 33 12.95 -27.99 22.33
N GLN A 34 12.36 -28.87 21.52
CA GLN A 34 11.92 -28.51 20.17
C GLN A 34 10.84 -27.42 20.17
N SER A 35 9.88 -27.47 21.10
CA SER A 35 8.84 -26.44 21.25
C SER A 35 9.41 -25.09 21.71
N ARG A 36 10.43 -25.10 22.59
CA ARG A 36 11.16 -23.89 23.02
C ARG A 36 11.99 -23.27 21.89
N ASN A 37 12.72 -24.09 21.11
CA ASN A 37 13.46 -23.62 19.94
C ASN A 37 12.53 -23.09 18.84
N SER A 38 11.36 -23.70 18.64
CA SER A 38 10.35 -23.24 17.68
C SER A 38 9.77 -21.87 18.05
N SER A 39 9.65 -21.60 19.35
CA SER A 39 9.16 -20.31 19.88
C SER A 39 10.19 -19.18 19.78
N GLN A 40 11.49 -19.49 19.74
CA GLN A 40 12.56 -18.49 19.63
C GLN A 40 12.92 -18.10 18.19
N LEU A 41 12.52 -18.89 17.17
CA LEU A 41 12.77 -18.58 15.75
C LEU A 41 11.65 -17.79 15.06
N ARG A 42 10.65 -17.29 15.80
CA ARG A 42 9.55 -16.50 15.23
C ARG A 42 9.51 -15.05 15.70
N SER A 43 10.64 -14.48 16.13
CA SER A 43 10.77 -13.03 16.17
C SER A 43 11.01 -12.53 14.75
N ASN A 44 9.94 -12.01 14.15
CA ASN A 44 9.99 -11.34 12.86
C ASN A 44 10.93 -10.12 12.98
N PRO A 45 12.04 -10.04 12.22
CA PRO A 45 13.02 -8.96 12.37
C PRO A 45 12.48 -7.57 12.02
N TYR A 46 11.22 -7.45 11.58
CA TYR A 46 10.55 -6.19 11.27
C TYR A 46 9.78 -5.55 12.42
N GLU A 47 9.80 -6.10 13.64
CA GLU A 47 8.89 -5.62 14.70
C GLU A 47 9.12 -4.18 15.17
N HIS A 48 10.21 -3.48 14.84
CA HIS A 48 10.45 -2.09 15.28
C HIS A 48 10.89 -1.13 14.17
N PHE A 49 10.37 -1.25 12.94
CA PHE A 49 10.51 -0.16 11.95
C PHE A 49 9.43 0.89 12.18
N ASN A 50 9.77 1.96 12.92
CA ASN A 50 8.90 3.16 13.11
C ASN A 50 8.86 4.08 11.88
N GLY A 51 9.37 3.62 10.73
CA GLY A 51 9.19 4.28 9.44
C GLY A 51 7.90 3.81 8.78
N PRO A 52 7.37 4.58 7.82
CA PRO A 52 6.21 4.15 7.08
C PRO A 52 6.49 2.81 6.39
N SER A 53 5.52 1.91 6.41
CA SER A 53 5.69 0.59 5.81
C SER A 53 5.65 0.68 4.29
N GLU A 54 6.36 -0.24 3.63
CA GLU A 54 6.28 -0.44 2.18
C GLU A 54 4.82 -0.52 1.69
N GLU A 55 3.97 -1.16 2.49
CA GLU A 55 2.52 -1.25 2.27
C GLU A 55 1.84 0.12 2.24
N GLU A 56 2.22 1.07 3.11
CA GLU A 56 1.68 2.43 3.07
C GLU A 56 2.00 3.12 1.75
N VAL A 57 3.24 2.98 1.27
CA VAL A 57 3.68 3.56 -0.01
C VAL A 57 2.92 2.94 -1.18
N ILE A 58 2.80 1.62 -1.22
CA ILE A 58 2.04 0.90 -2.25
C ILE A 58 0.57 1.36 -2.24
N ARG A 59 -0.04 1.46 -1.06
CA ARG A 59 -1.43 1.93 -0.92
C ARG A 59 -1.60 3.36 -1.43
N LEU A 60 -0.68 4.27 -1.07
CA LEU A 60 -0.70 5.65 -1.57
C LEU A 60 -0.58 5.68 -3.10
N CYS A 61 0.36 4.91 -3.67
CA CYS A 61 0.53 4.83 -5.12
C CYS A 61 -0.74 4.35 -5.82
N ARG A 62 -1.37 3.27 -5.32
CA ARG A 62 -2.64 2.77 -5.87
C ARG A 62 -3.74 3.82 -5.82
N ASN A 63 -3.89 4.52 -4.69
CA ASN A 63 -4.91 5.56 -4.54
C ASN A 63 -4.67 6.71 -5.52
N ILE A 64 -3.42 7.14 -5.71
CA ILE A 64 -3.07 8.19 -6.67
C ILE A 64 -3.41 7.75 -8.10
N LEU A 65 -3.05 6.53 -8.49
CA LEU A 65 -3.35 6.00 -9.82
C LEU A 65 -4.85 5.92 -10.09
N CYS A 66 -5.63 5.44 -9.11
CA CYS A 66 -7.09 5.42 -9.18
C CYS A 66 -7.66 6.83 -9.34
N SER A 67 -7.18 7.80 -8.56
CA SER A 67 -7.62 9.19 -8.64
C SER A 67 -7.23 9.84 -9.97
N CYS A 68 -6.02 9.62 -10.49
CA CYS A 68 -5.61 10.09 -11.82
C CYS A 68 -6.53 9.57 -12.92
N LYS A 69 -6.88 8.28 -12.87
CA LYS A 69 -7.85 7.68 -13.79
C LYS A 69 -9.23 8.32 -13.66
N ALA A 70 -9.73 8.48 -12.44
CA ALA A 70 -11.03 9.09 -12.17
C ALA A 70 -11.09 10.53 -12.72
N VAL A 71 -10.07 11.35 -12.46
CA VAL A 71 -9.99 12.72 -12.98
C VAL A 71 -9.97 12.72 -14.51
N SER A 72 -9.20 11.82 -15.13
CA SER A 72 -9.10 11.74 -16.60
C SER A 72 -10.45 11.38 -17.23
N VAL A 73 -11.14 10.39 -16.67
CA VAL A 73 -12.50 9.99 -17.09
C VAL A 73 -13.49 11.14 -16.89
N GLN A 74 -13.40 11.86 -15.77
CA GLN A 74 -14.29 12.99 -15.50
C GLN A 74 -14.08 14.13 -16.51
N ILE A 75 -12.84 14.55 -16.75
CA ILE A 75 -12.52 15.59 -17.74
C ILE A 75 -13.04 15.18 -19.13
N GLN A 76 -12.84 13.91 -19.52
CA GLN A 76 -13.36 13.38 -20.77
C GLN A 76 -14.89 13.45 -20.84
N GLY A 77 -15.59 13.05 -19.77
CA GLY A 77 -17.06 13.11 -19.69
C GLY A 77 -17.59 14.55 -19.79
N VAL A 78 -16.92 15.50 -19.13
CA VAL A 78 -17.28 16.93 -19.23
C VAL A 78 -17.07 17.43 -20.67
N LEU A 79 -15.94 17.08 -21.29
CA LEU A 79 -15.65 17.46 -22.67
C LEU A 79 -16.70 16.93 -23.64
N GLN A 80 -17.06 15.66 -23.53
CA GLN A 80 -18.09 15.02 -24.36
C GLN A 80 -19.45 15.69 -24.18
N THR A 81 -19.83 15.97 -22.93
CA THR A 81 -21.09 16.65 -22.61
C THR A 81 -21.13 18.05 -23.23
N ARG A 82 -20.08 18.85 -23.03
CA ARG A 82 -20.00 20.22 -23.57
C ARG A 82 -19.95 20.24 -25.09
N ARG A 83 -19.23 19.29 -25.71
CA ARG A 83 -19.20 19.12 -27.17
C ARG A 83 -20.59 18.82 -27.72
N SER A 84 -21.31 17.88 -27.10
CA SER A 84 -22.68 17.54 -27.52
C SER A 84 -23.64 18.74 -27.40
N GLN A 85 -23.52 19.53 -26.31
CA GLN A 85 -24.30 20.76 -26.14
C GLN A 85 -23.94 21.84 -27.17
N LEU A 86 -22.68 21.92 -27.59
CA LEU A 86 -22.22 22.83 -28.64
C LEU A 86 -22.83 22.45 -29.99
N GLU A 87 -22.76 21.16 -30.36
CA GLU A 87 -23.31 20.61 -31.60
C GLU A 87 -24.84 20.79 -31.65
N ALA A 88 -25.53 20.62 -30.53
CA ALA A 88 -26.96 20.86 -30.39
C ALA A 88 -27.35 22.36 -30.34
N LYS A 89 -26.39 23.29 -30.42
CA LYS A 89 -26.58 24.76 -30.27
C LYS A 89 -27.24 25.16 -28.94
N GLN A 90 -27.08 24.36 -27.90
CA GLN A 90 -27.67 24.57 -26.58
C GLN A 90 -26.78 25.40 -25.63
N LEU A 91 -25.54 25.71 -26.04
CA LEU A 91 -24.63 26.54 -25.24
C LEU A 91 -24.95 28.03 -25.38
N HIS A 92 -25.32 28.65 -24.26
CA HIS A 92 -25.43 30.10 -24.14
C HIS A 92 -24.05 30.76 -24.19
N SER A 93 -23.98 32.05 -24.54
CA SER A 93 -22.72 32.77 -24.76
C SER A 93 -21.72 32.64 -23.60
N ARG A 94 -22.19 32.76 -22.35
CA ARG A 94 -21.36 32.58 -21.15
C ARG A 94 -20.79 31.18 -21.03
N GLN A 95 -21.59 30.15 -21.36
CA GLN A 95 -21.15 28.76 -21.32
C GLN A 95 -20.13 28.45 -22.43
N ARG A 96 -20.23 29.10 -23.60
CA ARG A 96 -19.20 29.01 -24.65
C ARG A 96 -17.87 29.60 -24.20
N ASN A 97 -17.89 30.77 -23.53
CA ASN A 97 -16.67 31.37 -22.99
C ASN A 97 -16.01 30.44 -21.95
N THR A 98 -16.81 29.89 -21.03
CA THR A 98 -16.35 28.88 -20.08
C THR A 98 -15.75 27.65 -20.77
N TYR A 99 -16.39 27.15 -21.83
CA TYR A 99 -15.89 26.00 -22.58
C TYR A 99 -14.53 26.30 -23.24
N ASN A 100 -14.35 27.48 -23.84
CA ASN A 100 -13.07 27.90 -24.40
C ASN A 100 -11.98 27.99 -23.32
N THR A 101 -12.30 28.58 -22.16
CA THR A 101 -11.38 28.61 -21.01
C THR A 101 -11.00 27.21 -20.54
N MET A 102 -11.97 26.30 -20.48
CA MET A 102 -11.72 24.90 -20.11
C MET A 102 -10.75 24.22 -21.09
N LEU A 103 -10.93 24.41 -22.40
CA LEU A 103 -10.04 23.86 -23.44
C LEU A 103 -8.60 24.37 -23.29
N GLN A 104 -8.40 25.62 -22.88
CA GLN A 104 -7.07 26.18 -22.63
C GLN A 104 -6.42 25.61 -21.36
N ILE A 105 -7.21 25.21 -20.36
CA ILE A 105 -6.72 24.70 -19.07
C ILE A 105 -6.42 23.20 -19.12
N ILE A 106 -7.12 22.42 -19.93
CA ILE A 106 -6.94 20.97 -20.04
C ILE A 106 -5.47 20.54 -20.27
N PRO A 107 -4.69 21.19 -21.16
CA PRO A 107 -3.27 20.84 -21.31
C PRO A 107 -2.47 20.98 -20.01
N VAL A 108 -2.74 22.02 -19.21
CA VAL A 108 -2.09 22.23 -17.91
C VAL A 108 -2.46 21.13 -16.92
N LEU A 109 -3.74 20.74 -16.88
CA LEU A 109 -4.19 19.63 -16.03
C LEU A 109 -3.61 18.29 -16.48
N SER A 110 -3.51 18.06 -17.80
CA SER A 110 -2.85 16.88 -18.33
C SER A 110 -1.39 16.84 -17.92
N LEU A 111 -0.69 17.97 -17.89
CA LEU A 111 0.69 18.04 -17.44
C LEU A 111 0.79 17.71 -15.94
N GLY A 112 -0.07 18.31 -15.10
CA GLY A 112 -0.14 18.02 -13.66
C GLY A 112 -0.37 16.54 -13.38
N LEU A 113 -1.36 15.92 -14.04
CA LEU A 113 -1.63 14.49 -13.90
C LEU A 113 -0.47 13.61 -14.36
N ARG A 114 0.23 13.97 -15.45
CA ARG A 114 1.43 13.24 -15.91
C ARG A 114 2.56 13.35 -14.89
N LEU A 115 2.80 14.53 -14.33
CA LEU A 115 3.81 14.72 -13.28
C LEU A 115 3.47 13.88 -12.05
N THR A 116 2.21 13.89 -11.60
CA THR A 116 1.74 13.06 -10.48
C THR A 116 1.94 11.56 -10.77
N PHE A 117 1.62 11.12 -11.99
CA PHE A 117 1.83 9.73 -12.41
C PHE A 117 3.31 9.34 -12.41
N LEU A 118 4.18 10.19 -12.97
CA LEU A 118 5.62 9.95 -13.02
C LEU A 118 6.25 9.92 -11.61
N LEU A 119 5.85 10.84 -10.74
CA LEU A 119 6.26 10.85 -9.33
C LEU A 119 5.87 9.54 -8.64
N THR A 120 4.62 9.12 -8.84
CA THR A 120 4.10 7.87 -8.27
C THR A 120 4.87 6.66 -8.78
N LEU A 121 5.17 6.62 -10.08
CA LEU A 121 5.94 5.54 -10.69
C LEU A 121 7.38 5.51 -10.16
N HIS A 122 8.03 6.67 -10.02
CA HIS A 122 9.37 6.77 -9.44
C HIS A 122 9.42 6.18 -8.03
N PHE A 123 8.48 6.56 -7.17
CA PHE A 123 8.42 6.02 -5.80
C PHE A 123 8.11 4.52 -5.78
N TYR A 124 7.20 4.06 -6.65
CA TYR A 124 6.86 2.65 -6.76
C TYR A 124 8.06 1.80 -7.22
N LEU A 125 8.79 2.24 -8.25
CA LEU A 125 9.93 1.50 -8.80
C LEU A 125 11.15 1.44 -7.86
N SER A 126 11.27 2.37 -6.92
CA SER A 126 12.37 2.36 -5.95
C SER A 126 11.95 1.91 -4.54
N LEU A 127 10.84 1.16 -4.46
CA LEU A 127 10.50 0.39 -3.25
C LEU A 127 11.56 -0.68 -2.96
N ASP A 128 12.04 -1.38 -3.99
CA ASP A 128 13.02 -2.47 -3.86
C ASP A 128 14.37 -2.00 -3.31
N THR A 129 14.70 -0.71 -3.45
CA THR A 129 16.00 -0.16 -3.03
C THR A 129 16.04 0.24 -1.55
N SER A 130 14.99 -0.04 -0.75
CA SER A 130 14.86 0.24 0.70
C SER A 130 15.09 1.71 1.12
N THR A 131 15.28 2.61 0.16
CA THR A 131 15.71 4.01 0.36
C THR A 131 14.53 4.98 0.37
N ILE A 132 13.35 4.52 -0.07
CA ILE A 132 12.19 5.37 -0.34
C ILE A 132 11.16 5.41 0.78
N CYS A 133 11.19 4.50 1.76
CA CYS A 133 10.32 4.56 2.96
C CYS A 133 10.76 5.63 3.97
N ASN A 134 11.16 6.80 3.50
CA ASN A 134 11.42 7.96 4.34
C ASN A 134 10.17 8.87 4.40
N LYS A 135 10.16 9.74 5.41
CA LYS A 135 9.02 10.65 5.66
C LYS A 135 8.79 11.63 4.51
N THR A 136 9.83 12.02 3.78
CA THR A 136 9.76 12.97 2.66
C THR A 136 9.02 12.38 1.47
N SER A 137 9.34 11.14 1.08
CA SER A 137 8.63 10.41 0.02
C SER A 137 7.14 10.27 0.30
N ILE A 138 6.79 9.93 1.54
CA ILE A 138 5.40 9.80 1.97
C ILE A 138 4.67 11.14 1.94
N LYS A 139 5.34 12.21 2.36
CA LYS A 139 4.79 13.57 2.28
C LYS A 139 4.53 13.96 0.82
N ALA A 140 5.46 13.67 -0.09
CA ALA A 140 5.30 13.92 -1.51
C ALA A 140 4.10 13.14 -2.10
N LEU A 141 3.99 11.84 -1.80
CA LEU A 141 2.86 11.01 -2.23
C LEU A 141 1.52 11.50 -1.66
N LYS A 142 1.48 11.92 -0.39
CA LYS A 142 0.27 12.48 0.23
C LYS A 142 -0.15 13.79 -0.43
N MET A 143 0.80 14.68 -0.76
CA MET A 143 0.48 15.90 -1.50
C MET A 143 -0.05 15.60 -2.91
N ALA A 144 0.56 14.62 -3.60
CA ALA A 144 0.11 14.18 -4.92
C ALA A 144 -1.31 13.59 -4.87
N LEU A 145 -1.61 12.77 -3.86
CA LEU A 145 -2.96 12.24 -3.66
C LEU A 145 -3.97 13.36 -3.39
N GLN A 146 -3.65 14.28 -2.48
CA GLN A 146 -4.51 15.41 -2.15
C GLN A 146 -4.75 16.32 -3.37
N TYR A 147 -3.74 16.50 -4.22
CA TYR A 147 -3.88 17.19 -5.49
C TYR A 147 -4.94 16.52 -6.38
N CYS A 148 -4.85 15.20 -6.59
CA CYS A 148 -5.80 14.49 -7.45
C CYS A 148 -7.24 14.56 -6.91
N GLU A 149 -7.43 14.41 -5.61
CA GLU A 149 -8.76 14.48 -4.97
C GLU A 149 -9.39 15.87 -5.10
N LYS A 150 -8.58 16.92 -4.88
CA LYS A 150 -9.03 18.31 -5.09
C LYS A 150 -9.34 18.57 -6.56
N LEU A 151 -8.51 18.06 -7.45
CA LEU A 151 -8.71 18.22 -8.88
C LEU A 151 -10.01 17.55 -9.36
N LEU A 152 -10.34 16.37 -8.84
CA LEU A 152 -11.62 15.70 -9.09
C LEU A 152 -12.80 16.59 -8.68
N THR A 153 -12.70 17.24 -7.52
CA THR A 153 -13.73 18.15 -7.03
C THR A 153 -13.87 19.40 -7.92
N LEU A 154 -12.77 19.98 -8.38
CA LEU A 154 -12.77 21.24 -9.15
C LEU A 154 -13.17 21.06 -10.62
N THR A 155 -12.88 19.89 -11.20
CA THR A 155 -13.19 19.54 -12.59
C THR A 155 -14.63 19.07 -12.78
N HIS A 156 -15.47 19.15 -11.74
CA HIS A 156 -16.88 18.77 -11.84
C HIS A 156 -17.64 19.78 -12.69
N ILE A 157 -18.50 19.30 -13.59
CA ILE A 157 -19.17 20.13 -14.62
C ILE A 157 -19.98 21.29 -14.02
N GLU A 158 -20.53 21.09 -12.83
CA GLU A 158 -21.37 22.06 -12.11
C GLU A 158 -20.57 23.13 -11.38
N LYS A 159 -19.32 22.84 -10.96
CA LYS A 159 -18.55 23.78 -10.13
C LYS A 159 -17.93 24.89 -10.96
N ASN A 160 -17.56 24.64 -12.22
CA ASN A 160 -16.95 25.63 -13.11
C ASN A 160 -15.68 26.32 -12.53
N ARG A 161 -14.89 25.61 -11.72
CA ARG A 161 -13.70 26.14 -11.03
C ARG A 161 -12.41 25.75 -11.74
N TRP A 162 -12.40 25.79 -13.08
CA TRP A 162 -11.25 25.40 -13.89
C TRP A 162 -10.02 26.27 -13.62
N GLN A 163 -10.20 27.57 -13.38
CA GLN A 163 -9.08 28.47 -13.08
C GLN A 163 -8.36 28.08 -11.77
N GLU A 164 -9.09 27.62 -10.77
CA GLU A 164 -8.50 27.20 -9.50
C GLU A 164 -7.70 25.90 -9.63
N SER A 165 -8.06 25.05 -10.60
CA SER A 165 -7.30 23.85 -10.90
C SER A 165 -5.91 24.15 -11.50
N VAL A 166 -5.74 25.31 -12.15
CA VAL A 166 -4.41 25.80 -12.60
C VAL A 166 -3.55 26.15 -11.40
N LEU A 167 -4.07 26.98 -10.48
CA LEU A 167 -3.35 27.37 -9.26
C LEU A 167 -2.94 26.14 -8.45
N LEU A 168 -3.87 25.19 -8.28
CA LEU A 168 -3.61 23.93 -7.60
C LEU A 168 -2.46 23.13 -8.24
N THR A 169 -2.36 23.14 -9.57
CA THR A 169 -1.29 22.46 -10.32
C THR A 169 0.06 23.14 -10.12
N THR A 170 0.10 24.47 -10.11
CA THR A 170 1.33 25.23 -9.79
C THR A 170 1.79 24.98 -8.36
N THR A 171 0.87 24.97 -7.39
CA THR A 171 1.21 24.67 -5.98
C THR A 171 1.79 23.27 -5.80
N LEU A 172 1.24 22.27 -6.51
CA LEU A 172 1.81 20.91 -6.50
C LEU A 172 3.25 20.92 -7.01
N GLY A 173 3.50 21.56 -8.16
CA GLY A 173 4.84 21.63 -8.76
C GLY A 173 5.87 22.24 -7.81
N ASN A 174 5.54 23.38 -7.19
CA ASN A 174 6.41 24.03 -6.21
C ASN A 174 6.63 23.14 -4.99
N GLY A 175 5.56 22.56 -4.43
CA GLY A 175 5.67 21.71 -3.25
C GLY A 175 6.50 20.45 -3.50
N ILE A 176 6.42 19.84 -4.69
CA ILE A 176 7.30 18.72 -5.06
C ILE A 176 8.75 19.19 -5.17
N ASN A 177 9.00 20.34 -5.81
CA ASN A 177 10.34 20.90 -5.95
C ASN A 177 10.99 21.21 -4.59
N ASP A 178 10.22 21.73 -3.63
CA ASP A 178 10.68 22.02 -2.27
C ASP A 178 10.99 20.76 -1.44
N LEU A 179 10.42 19.61 -1.80
CA LEU A 179 10.70 18.34 -1.13
C LEU A 179 11.87 17.57 -1.76
N LEU A 180 12.27 17.92 -2.98
CA LEU A 180 13.31 17.24 -3.75
C LEU A 180 14.65 18.00 -3.80
N ASN A 181 14.67 19.28 -3.43
CA ASN A 181 15.89 20.07 -3.21
C ASN A 181 16.27 20.09 -1.73
#